data_AF-A0A947S8M0-F1
#
_entry.id   AF-A0A947S8M0-F1
#
_cell.length_a   1.000
_cell.length_b   1.000
_cell.length_c   1.000
_cell.angle_alpha   90.00
_cell.angle_beta   90.00
_cell.angle_gamma   90.00
#
_symmetry.space_group_name_H-M   'P 1'
#
loop_
_entity.id
_entity.type
_entity.pdbx_description
1 polymer ?
#
loop_
_entity_poly.entity_id
_entity_poly.type
_entity_poly.pdbx_seq_one_letter_code
_entity_poly.pdbx_strand_id
1 'polypeptide(L)'
;MSSKNKEENKVTTSSQLYKNIKAILTESRTRAIGAINFIMVEAYWNVGKLIVEGEQRGEKRAGYGDYLLKDISKRLTSDLGSGFSEQSLRILIICGNPDFHQDRFCVPLTDRIMEKRR
;
A
#
# COMPACT_ATOMS: atom_id res chain seq x y z
N MET A 1 -26.87 -56.22 10.92
CA MET A 1 -26.12 -56.02 9.66
C MET A 1 -26.75 -54.83 8.94
N SER A 2 -26.17 -53.63 9.06
CA SER A 2 -25.13 -53.09 8.16
C SER A 2 -25.58 -53.24 6.70
N SER A 3 -26.12 -52.24 6.03
CA SER A 3 -25.33 -51.14 5.47
C SER A 3 -26.31 -50.17 4.80
N LYS A 4 -26.22 -48.86 5.06
CA LYS A 4 -26.80 -47.75 4.25
C LYS A 4 -26.57 -46.43 5.03
N ASN A 5 -25.33 -45.93 5.10
CA ASN A 5 -25.00 -44.61 5.70
C ASN A 5 -23.58 -44.14 5.30
N LYS A 6 -23.18 -44.33 4.03
CA LYS A 6 -21.79 -44.03 3.59
C LYS A 6 -21.66 -42.99 2.47
N GLU A 7 -22.75 -42.60 1.80
CA GLU A 7 -22.68 -41.70 0.64
C GLU A 7 -23.15 -40.25 0.88
N GLU A 8 -24.08 -39.98 1.81
CA GLU A 8 -24.52 -38.60 2.09
C GLU A 8 -23.52 -37.76 2.90
N ASN A 9 -22.50 -38.37 3.53
CA ASN A 9 -21.51 -37.66 4.33
C ASN A 9 -20.27 -37.17 3.57
N LYS A 10 -20.08 -37.55 2.30
CA LYS A 10 -18.82 -37.26 1.57
C LYS A 10 -18.80 -35.86 0.92
N VAL A 11 -19.96 -35.37 0.48
CA VAL A 11 -20.09 -34.08 -0.22
C VAL A 11 -20.01 -32.90 0.75
N THR A 12 -20.60 -33.04 1.94
CA THR A 12 -20.56 -32.03 3.01
C THR A 12 -19.13 -31.80 3.53
N THR A 13 -18.35 -32.89 3.72
CA THR A 13 -16.98 -32.79 4.20
C THR A 13 -16.04 -32.12 3.19
N SER A 14 -16.18 -32.44 1.90
CA SER A 14 -15.35 -31.81 0.85
C SER A 14 -15.65 -30.31 0.69
N SER A 15 -16.94 -29.93 0.72
CA SER A 15 -17.34 -28.52 0.67
C SER A 15 -16.87 -27.74 1.90
N GLN A 16 -16.98 -28.34 3.09
CA GLN A 16 -16.52 -27.73 4.33
C GLN A 16 -14.99 -27.59 4.37
N LEU A 17 -14.26 -28.61 3.92
CA LEU A 17 -12.80 -28.58 3.79
C LEU A 17 -12.35 -27.47 2.84
N TYR A 18 -12.99 -27.34 1.67
CA TYR A 18 -12.73 -26.26 0.73
C TYR A 18 -12.97 -24.87 1.34
N LYS A 19 -14.09 -24.68 2.04
CA LYS A 19 -14.39 -23.41 2.73
C LYS A 19 -13.34 -23.07 3.78
N ASN A 20 -12.91 -24.06 4.55
CA ASN A 20 -11.87 -23.87 5.58
C ASN A 20 -10.53 -23.49 4.95
N ILE A 21 -10.10 -24.18 3.89
CA ILE A 21 -8.86 -23.84 3.16
C ILE A 21 -8.96 -22.43 2.58
N LYS A 22 -10.08 -22.10 1.92
CA LYS A 22 -10.31 -20.76 1.37
C LYS A 22 -10.28 -19.68 2.46
N ALA A 23 -10.87 -19.94 3.62
CA ALA A 23 -10.87 -19.01 4.75
C ALA A 23 -9.44 -18.75 5.25
N ILE A 24 -8.65 -19.80 5.47
CA ILE A 24 -7.25 -19.69 5.90
C ILE A 24 -6.44 -18.87 4.88
N LEU A 25 -6.57 -19.15 3.59
CA LEU A 25 -5.87 -18.42 2.54
C LEU A 25 -6.30 -16.95 2.46
N THR A 26 -7.59 -16.68 2.61
CA THR A 26 -8.14 -15.31 2.57
C THR A 26 -7.66 -14.51 3.78
N GLU A 27 -7.74 -15.08 4.97
CA GLU A 27 -7.30 -14.46 6.21
C GLU A 27 -5.78 -14.20 6.19
N SER A 28 -4.99 -15.15 5.67
CA SER A 28 -3.53 -14.98 5.52
C SER A 28 -3.20 -13.84 4.56
N ARG A 29 -3.93 -13.72 3.43
CA ARG A 29 -3.77 -12.59 2.49
C ARG A 29 -4.13 -11.26 3.12
N THR A 30 -5.27 -11.18 3.82
CA THR A 30 -5.69 -9.95 4.49
C THR A 30 -4.66 -9.50 5.53
N ARG A 31 -4.11 -10.43 6.31
CA ARG A 31 -3.04 -10.13 7.27
C ARG A 31 -1.77 -9.64 6.59
N ALA A 32 -1.35 -10.28 5.51
CA ALA A 32 -0.18 -9.86 4.74
C ALA A 32 -0.35 -8.45 4.16
N ILE A 33 -1.52 -8.15 3.57
CA ILE A 33 -1.84 -6.82 3.04
C ILE A 33 -1.81 -5.78 4.17
N GLY A 34 -2.39 -6.08 5.34
CA GLY A 34 -2.35 -5.18 6.49
C GLY A 34 -0.93 -4.84 6.94
N ALA A 35 -0.04 -5.84 7.01
CA ALA A 35 1.36 -5.63 7.35
C ALA A 35 2.11 -4.81 6.30
N ILE A 36 1.88 -5.11 5.01
CA ILE A 36 2.46 -4.34 3.91
C ILE A 36 1.99 -2.88 3.98
N ASN A 37 0.69 -2.65 4.17
CA ASN A 37 0.12 -1.31 4.24
C ASN A 37 0.78 -0.48 5.35
N PHE A 38 1.00 -1.07 6.52
CA PHE A 38 1.71 -0.40 7.62
C PHE A 38 3.14 0.01 7.23
N ILE A 39 3.92 -0.93 6.69
CA ILE A 39 5.30 -0.68 6.25
C ILE A 39 5.35 0.39 5.15
N MET A 40 4.40 0.35 4.22
CA MET A 40 4.33 1.32 3.13
C MET A 40 4.04 2.73 3.62
N VAL A 41 3.13 2.90 4.60
CA VAL A 41 2.84 4.21 5.20
C VAL A 41 4.08 4.80 5.87
N GLU A 42 4.84 3.99 6.59
CA GLU A 42 6.11 4.42 7.20
C GLU A 42 7.14 4.83 6.12
N ALA A 43 7.30 4.02 5.07
CA ALA A 43 8.19 4.34 3.96
C ALA A 43 7.80 5.65 3.27
N TYR A 44 6.50 5.86 3.02
CA TYR A 44 5.97 7.08 2.42
C TYR A 44 6.19 8.33 3.25
N TRP A 45 6.00 8.22 4.57
CA TRP A 45 6.32 9.30 5.50
C TRP A 45 7.81 9.67 5.45
N ASN A 46 8.69 8.67 5.50
CA ASN A 46 10.14 8.88 5.42
C ASN A 46 10.55 9.55 4.09
N VAL A 47 9.98 9.12 2.97
CA VAL A 47 10.22 9.72 1.65
C VAL A 47 9.74 11.18 1.61
N GLY A 48 8.54 11.45 2.12
CA GLY A 48 7.99 12.81 2.20
C GLY A 48 8.89 13.75 3.00
N LYS A 49 9.38 13.28 4.15
CA LYS A 49 10.31 14.03 5.00
C LYS A 49 11.62 14.36 4.27
N LEU A 50 12.21 13.39 3.57
CA LEU A 50 13.42 13.59 2.77
C LEU A 50 13.22 14.63 1.66
N ILE A 51 12.06 14.62 1.01
CA ILE A 51 11.75 15.60 -0.04
C ILE A 51 11.59 17.01 0.57
N VAL A 52 10.85 17.15 1.67
CA VAL A 52 10.67 18.44 2.38
C VAL A 52 12.02 19.01 2.86
N GLU A 53 12.88 18.18 3.45
CA GLU A 53 14.23 18.58 3.86
C GLU A 53 15.09 19.01 2.66
N GLY A 54 14.97 18.31 1.53
CA GLY A 54 15.65 18.66 0.28
C GLY A 54 15.16 20.00 -0.31
N GLU A 55 13.85 20.24 -0.28
CA GLU A 55 13.24 21.50 -0.73
C GLU A 55 13.62 22.68 0.18
N GLN A 56 13.71 22.49 1.49
CA GLN A 56 14.11 23.55 2.42
C GLN A 56 15.58 23.98 2.27
N ARG A 57 16.46 23.07 1.82
CA ARG A 57 17.88 23.37 1.53
C ARG A 57 18.08 24.11 0.21
N GLY A 58 17.14 24.01 -0.73
CA GLY A 58 17.11 24.84 -1.93
C GLY A 58 16.18 26.02 -1.69
N GLU A 59 16.70 27.16 -1.24
CA GLU A 59 15.96 28.39 -0.92
C GLU A 59 14.63 28.53 -1.64
N LYS A 60 13.56 28.89 -0.89
CA LYS A 60 12.14 29.15 -1.24
C LYS A 60 11.86 29.83 -2.60
N ARG A 61 12.37 29.27 -3.69
CA ARG A 61 12.13 29.67 -5.07
C ARG A 61 10.92 28.88 -5.49
N ALA A 62 9.82 29.58 -5.77
CA ALA A 62 8.51 29.05 -6.11
C ALA A 62 8.46 28.19 -7.40
N GLY A 63 9.60 27.68 -7.89
CA GLY A 63 9.69 26.71 -8.99
C GLY A 63 10.76 25.62 -8.81
N TYR A 64 11.54 25.65 -7.71
CA TYR A 64 12.57 24.63 -7.46
C TYR A 64 11.94 23.30 -7.02
N GLY A 65 10.91 23.35 -6.16
CA GLY A 65 10.16 22.17 -5.73
C GLY A 65 9.51 21.42 -6.90
N ASP A 66 8.92 22.14 -7.85
CA ASP A 66 8.32 21.52 -9.04
C ASP A 66 9.37 20.85 -9.95
N TYR A 67 10.55 21.45 -10.12
CA TYR A 67 11.64 20.83 -10.88
C TYR A 67 12.19 19.59 -10.16
N LEU A 68 12.40 19.67 -8.85
CA LEU A 68 12.90 18.57 -8.02
C LEU A 68 11.94 17.38 -8.07
N LEU A 69 10.64 17.64 -7.87
CA LEU A 69 9.59 16.62 -7.95
C LEU A 69 9.55 15.93 -9.32
N LYS A 70 9.73 16.70 -10.39
CA LYS A 70 9.75 16.18 -11.76
C LYS A 70 10.95 15.30 -12.05
N ASP A 71 12.14 15.68 -11.57
CA ASP A 71 13.35 14.86 -11.70
C ASP A 71 13.25 13.57 -10.89
N ILE A 72 12.82 13.66 -9.64
CA ILE A 72 12.63 12.50 -8.76
C ILE A 72 11.56 11.56 -9.34
N SER A 73 10.43 12.09 -9.82
CA SER A 73 9.37 11.28 -10.43
C SER A 73 9.88 10.48 -11.63
N LYS A 74 10.67 11.11 -12.50
CA LYS A 74 11.26 10.44 -13.67
C LYS A 74 12.22 9.32 -13.26
N ARG A 75 13.13 9.59 -12.31
CA ARG A 75 14.10 8.61 -11.82
C ARG A 75 13.41 7.43 -11.15
N LEU A 76 12.49 7.69 -10.23
CA LEU A 76 11.74 6.63 -9.54
C LEU A 76 10.89 5.82 -10.50
N THR A 77 10.30 6.45 -11.52
CA THR A 77 9.53 5.71 -12.54
C THR A 77 10.44 4.83 -13.40
N SER A 78 11.68 5.26 -13.66
CA SER A 78 12.69 4.47 -14.38
C SER A 78 13.17 3.28 -13.55
N ASP A 79 13.44 3.48 -12.26
CA ASP A 79 14.06 2.46 -11.40
C ASP A 79 13.05 1.47 -10.81
N LEU A 80 11.86 1.94 -10.44
CA LEU A 80 10.84 1.16 -9.73
C LEU A 80 9.57 0.88 -10.57
N GLY A 81 9.48 1.46 -11.77
CA GLY A 81 8.35 1.29 -12.68
C GLY A 81 7.20 2.27 -12.46
N SER A 82 6.03 1.96 -13.03
CA SER A 82 4.87 2.86 -12.99
C SER A 82 4.27 2.99 -11.58
N GLY A 83 3.96 4.22 -11.17
CA GLY A 83 3.34 4.54 -9.86
C GLY A 83 3.90 5.78 -9.17
N PHE A 84 5.09 6.24 -9.57
CA PHE A 84 5.79 7.38 -8.97
C PHE A 84 5.61 8.67 -9.79
N SER A 85 4.35 9.05 -10.03
CA SER A 85 4.03 10.33 -10.69
C SER A 85 4.33 11.52 -9.77
N GLU A 86 4.48 12.71 -10.34
CA GLU A 86 4.62 13.95 -9.56
C GLU A 86 3.47 14.13 -8.55
N GLN A 87 2.25 13.74 -8.91
CA GLN A 87 1.09 13.77 -8.01
C GLN A 87 1.24 12.78 -6.85
N SER A 88 1.75 11.57 -7.12
CA SER A 88 2.05 10.58 -6.09
C SER A 88 3.06 11.14 -5.09
N LEU A 89 4.12 11.78 -5.56
CA LEU A 89 5.15 12.38 -4.69
C LEU A 89 4.63 13.57 -3.88
N ARG A 90 3.77 14.41 -4.43
CA ARG A 90 3.12 15.50 -3.67
C ARG A 90 2.29 14.97 -2.51
N ILE A 91 1.62 13.83 -2.68
CA ILE A 91 0.90 13.16 -1.58
C ILE A 91 1.88 12.73 -0.48
N LEU A 92 3.06 12.22 -0.83
CA LEU A 92 4.10 11.86 0.14
C LEU A 92 4.60 13.08 0.92
N ILE A 93 4.85 14.20 0.23
CA ILE A 93 5.27 15.48 0.86
C ILE A 93 4.25 15.92 1.92
N ILE A 94 2.96 15.86 1.60
CA ILE A 94 1.89 16.24 2.54
C ILE A 94 1.93 15.36 3.80
N CYS A 95 2.21 14.06 3.66
CA CYS A 95 2.35 13.16 4.81
C CYS A 95 3.66 13.35 5.59
N GLY A 96 4.72 13.90 4.99
CA GLY A 96 6.04 14.04 5.61
C GLY A 96 6.24 15.27 6.51
N ASN A 97 5.23 16.14 6.64
CA ASN A 97 5.33 17.34 7.46
C ASN A 97 5.10 17.02 8.96
N PRO A 98 6.04 17.33 9.87
CA PRO A 98 5.93 17.03 11.30
C PRO A 98 4.73 17.67 12.01
N ASP A 99 4.14 18.73 11.44
CA ASP A 99 2.92 19.36 11.98
C ASP A 99 1.63 18.57 11.69
N PHE A 100 1.70 17.52 10.86
CA PHE A 100 0.56 16.68 10.47
C PHE A 100 0.55 15.37 11.28
N HIS A 101 -0.27 15.33 12.33
CA HIS A 101 -0.34 14.19 13.26
C HIS A 101 -0.73 12.87 12.52
N GLN A 102 0.16 11.89 12.63
CA GLN A 102 0.32 10.64 11.86
C GLN A 102 -0.93 9.77 11.55
N ASP A 103 -2.08 9.96 12.19
CA ASP A 103 -3.02 8.83 12.36
C ASP A 103 -4.31 8.83 11.53
N ARG A 104 -4.65 9.88 10.76
CA ARG A 104 -6.01 9.96 10.17
C ARG A 104 -6.16 10.15 8.66
N PHE A 105 -5.12 10.48 7.92
CA PHE A 105 -5.27 10.81 6.50
C PHE A 105 -4.33 10.11 5.52
N CYS A 106 -3.22 9.50 5.96
CA CYS A 106 -2.26 8.93 5.01
C CYS A 106 -2.66 7.52 4.52
N VAL A 107 -3.27 6.67 5.36
CA VAL A 107 -3.69 5.30 4.99
C VAL A 107 -4.72 5.25 3.84
N PRO A 108 -5.79 6.08 3.81
CA PRO A 108 -6.78 6.04 2.72
C PRO A 108 -6.24 6.54 1.36
N LEU A 109 -5.18 7.35 1.37
CA LEU A 109 -4.58 7.92 0.16
C LEU A 109 -3.63 6.94 -0.53
N THR A 110 -2.92 6.12 0.25
CA THR A 110 -1.97 5.12 -0.28
C THR A 110 -2.69 3.92 -0.88
N ASP A 111 -3.82 3.52 -0.30
CA ASP A 111 -4.68 2.49 -0.88
C ASP A 111 -5.14 2.92 -2.29
N ARG A 112 -5.51 4.19 -2.49
CA ARG A 112 -5.93 4.72 -3.81
C ARG A 112 -4.83 4.71 -4.88
N ILE A 113 -3.57 4.83 -4.47
CA ILE A 113 -2.40 4.76 -5.37
C ILE A 113 -2.05 3.30 -5.71
N MET A 114 -2.23 2.38 -4.75
CA MET A 114 -1.84 0.97 -4.88
C MET A 114 -2.97 0.05 -5.39
N GLU A 115 -4.23 0.49 -5.38
CA GLU A 115 -5.39 -0.27 -5.89
C GLU A 115 -5.33 -0.52 -7.41
N LYS A 116 -4.48 0.21 -8.16
CA LYS A 116 -4.30 0.01 -9.62
C LYS A 116 -3.51 -1.24 -10.00
N ARG A 117 -3.19 -2.13 -9.06
CA ARG A 117 -2.61 -3.48 -9.32
C ARG A 117 -3.61 -4.63 -9.05
N ARG A 118 -4.90 -4.40 -9.27
CA ARG A 118 -5.91 -5.44 -9.45
C ARG A 118 -6.22 -5.66 -10.92
#